data_AF-A0A6A6ATR8-F1
#
_entry.id   AF-A0A6A6ATR8-F1
#
_cell.length_a   1.000
_cell.length_b   1.000
_cell.length_c   1.000
_cell.angle_alpha   90.00
_cell.angle_beta   90.00
_cell.angle_gamma   90.00
#
_symmetry.space_group_name_H-M   'P 1'
#
loop_
_entity.id
_entity.type
_entity.pdbx_description
1 polymer ?
#
loop_
_entity_poly.entity_id
_entity_poly.type
_entity_poly.pdbx_seq_one_letter_code
_entity_poly.pdbx_strand_id
1 'polypeptide(L)'
;MASTVAANSVIEFSDDESEAGPSMGFAERQAETIKKLSAEFQCSACTDRFPRAHMITAKCSHRYCTACIKHLFMRSTNDESLYPPRCCKQEIPLALVSKHMNPEELATFQLARVEHATVNKTYCSDHACGEFIIPDNIEPGTHRATCTKCGTTTCSICKNGVHAGDCPDDESLRQTREMARVLGWQACYSCNRVVQLRSGCNHITCRCRAEFCYVCGAAWKTCACANADINRIEERAEEVVDRDAPRYLPPAERRARVDQVFADLQENHECTHSRRFQRLTNAPRRGYRCELCDAQHYKYILQCRQCYVNVCEECRRNRI
;
A
#
# COMPACT_ATOMS: atom_id res chain seq x y z
N MET A 1 48.96 22.51 -9.46
CA MET A 1 48.22 22.01 -10.64
C MET A 1 46.83 22.63 -10.57
N ALA A 2 46.70 23.86 -11.06
CA ALA A 2 45.46 24.61 -11.03
C ALA A 2 44.67 24.34 -12.32
N SER A 3 43.48 23.76 -12.20
CA SER A 3 42.56 23.55 -13.32
C SER A 3 41.47 24.61 -13.25
N THR A 4 41.59 25.61 -14.12
CA THR A 4 40.62 26.68 -14.34
C THR A 4 39.44 26.11 -15.13
N VAL A 5 38.24 26.09 -14.54
CA VAL A 5 37.01 25.70 -15.23
C VAL A 5 36.46 26.94 -15.94
N ALA A 6 36.51 26.91 -17.28
CA ALA A 6 35.98 27.96 -18.14
C ALA A 6 34.44 28.03 -18.04
N ALA A 7 33.91 29.21 -17.75
CA ALA A 7 32.49 29.52 -17.81
C ALA A 7 32.05 29.61 -19.28
N ASN A 8 31.43 28.56 -19.81
CA ASN A 8 30.76 28.61 -21.11
C ASN A 8 29.39 29.26 -20.95
N SER A 9 29.27 30.52 -21.37
CA SER A 9 27.98 31.16 -21.64
C SER A 9 27.41 30.58 -22.93
N VAL A 10 26.41 29.70 -22.82
CA VAL A 10 25.66 29.20 -23.97
C VAL A 10 24.76 30.34 -24.46
N ILE A 11 25.21 31.00 -25.53
CA ILE A 11 24.35 31.88 -26.34
C ILE A 11 23.54 30.93 -27.23
N GLU A 12 22.25 30.76 -26.94
CA GLU A 12 21.33 30.13 -27.90
C GLU A 12 21.21 31.06 -29.11
N PHE A 13 21.90 30.69 -30.19
CA PHE A 13 21.67 31.25 -31.52
C PHE A 13 20.35 30.70 -32.03
N SER A 14 19.40 31.57 -32.33
CA SER A 14 18.19 31.20 -33.07
C SER A 14 18.57 30.97 -34.54
N ASP A 15 18.20 29.81 -35.09
CA ASP A 15 18.48 29.38 -36.48
C ASP A 15 17.66 30.12 -37.56
N ASP A 16 17.40 31.42 -37.37
CA ASP A 16 16.67 32.26 -38.35
C ASP A 16 17.54 33.40 -38.89
N GLU A 17 18.80 33.11 -39.25
CA GLU A 17 19.65 34.02 -40.02
C GLU A 17 20.03 33.38 -41.36
N SER A 18 19.10 33.45 -42.32
CA SER A 18 19.35 33.13 -43.73
C SER A 18 19.91 34.32 -44.53
N GLU A 19 20.23 35.44 -43.88
CA GLU A 19 20.84 36.60 -44.52
C GLU A 19 22.28 36.81 -44.01
N ALA A 20 23.24 36.73 -44.93
CA ALA A 20 24.63 37.08 -44.64
C ALA A 20 24.73 38.59 -44.38
N GLY A 21 24.82 38.96 -43.10
CA GLY A 21 25.02 40.35 -42.68
C GLY A 21 26.35 40.94 -43.19
N PRO A 22 26.48 42.28 -43.23
CA PRO A 22 27.65 42.97 -43.76
C PRO A 22 28.95 42.61 -43.02
N SER A 23 30.09 42.69 -43.73
CA SER A 23 31.42 42.40 -43.19
C SER A 23 31.85 43.43 -42.13
N MET A 24 31.46 43.18 -40.88
CA MET A 24 31.82 44.02 -39.73
C MET A 24 33.18 43.65 -39.12
N GLY A 25 33.94 44.65 -38.67
CA GLY A 25 35.21 44.47 -37.96
C GLY A 25 35.04 43.87 -36.56
N PHE A 26 36.09 43.25 -36.00
CA PHE A 26 36.05 42.61 -34.67
C PHE A 26 35.59 43.56 -33.55
N ALA A 27 36.04 44.82 -33.59
CA ALA A 27 35.67 45.84 -32.61
C ALA A 27 34.19 46.23 -32.69
N GLU A 28 33.60 46.33 -33.89
CA GLU A 28 32.17 46.61 -34.08
C GLU A 28 31.30 45.46 -33.61
N ARG A 29 31.71 44.21 -33.91
CA ARG A 29 31.03 43.01 -33.38
C ARG A 29 31.06 42.97 -31.85
N GLN A 30 32.19 43.35 -31.23
CA GLN A 30 32.31 43.43 -29.78
C GLN A 30 31.40 44.52 -29.20
N ALA A 31 31.36 45.71 -29.80
CA ALA A 31 30.52 46.81 -29.37
C ALA A 31 29.02 46.49 -29.49
N GLU A 32 28.58 45.86 -30.58
CA GLU A 32 27.20 45.40 -30.73
C GLU A 32 26.83 44.31 -29.73
N THR A 33 27.75 43.38 -29.45
CA THR A 33 27.52 42.32 -28.46
C THR A 33 27.39 42.92 -27.06
N ILE A 34 28.25 43.87 -26.69
CA ILE A 34 28.16 44.59 -25.42
C ILE A 34 26.84 45.37 -25.33
N LYS A 35 26.44 46.04 -26.41
CA LYS A 35 25.16 46.77 -26.49
C LYS A 35 23.97 45.82 -26.31
N LYS A 36 23.96 44.65 -26.97
CA LYS A 36 22.93 43.61 -26.82
C LYS A 36 22.90 43.02 -25.40
N LEU A 37 24.05 42.84 -24.76
CA LEU A 37 24.17 42.35 -23.38
C LEU A 37 23.73 43.38 -22.33
N SER A 38 23.92 44.67 -22.62
CA SER A 38 23.50 45.79 -21.77
C SER A 38 22.02 46.13 -21.86
N ALA A 39 21.25 45.46 -22.73
CA ALA A 39 19.83 45.70 -22.87
C ALA A 39 19.06 45.28 -21.61
N GLU A 40 18.33 46.23 -21.03
CA GLU A 40 17.51 46.02 -19.85
C GLU A 40 16.03 45.82 -20.20
N PHE A 41 15.41 44.85 -19.54
CA PHE A 41 14.01 44.51 -19.70
C PHE A 41 13.25 44.76 -18.40
N GLN A 42 11.98 45.18 -18.52
CA GLN A 42 11.11 45.42 -17.38
C GLN A 42 10.50 44.11 -16.85
N CYS A 43 10.48 43.95 -15.52
CA CYS A 43 9.83 42.83 -14.84
C CYS A 43 8.31 43.05 -14.71
N SER A 44 7.53 42.01 -15.04
CA SER A 44 6.05 42.06 -14.97
C SER A 44 5.49 42.06 -13.54
N ALA A 45 6.30 41.78 -12.52
CA ALA A 45 5.87 41.69 -11.12
C ALA A 45 6.30 42.90 -10.28
N CYS A 46 7.59 43.28 -10.30
CA CYS A 46 8.09 44.43 -9.53
C CYS A 46 8.22 45.71 -10.36
N THR A 47 8.02 45.67 -11.68
CA THR A 47 8.15 46.81 -12.61
C THR A 47 9.54 47.42 -12.76
N ASP A 48 10.55 46.90 -12.05
CA ASP A 48 11.96 47.29 -12.19
C ASP A 48 12.59 46.74 -13.47
N ARG A 49 13.73 47.34 -13.89
CA ARG A 49 14.48 46.97 -15.09
C ARG A 49 15.74 46.18 -14.72
N PHE A 50 15.99 45.09 -15.42
CA PHE A 50 17.17 44.25 -15.20
C PHE A 50 17.83 43.82 -16.52
N PRO A 51 19.14 43.52 -16.50
CA PRO A 51 19.84 42.95 -17.65
C PRO A 51 19.24 41.59 -18.06
N ARG A 52 19.40 41.23 -19.34
CA ARG A 52 18.90 39.95 -19.90
C ARG A 52 19.30 38.73 -19.08
N ALA A 53 20.50 38.71 -18.50
CA ALA A 53 21.01 37.60 -17.70
C ALA A 53 20.20 37.31 -16.42
N HIS A 54 19.46 38.29 -15.90
CA HIS A 54 18.64 38.16 -14.69
C HIS A 54 17.14 38.09 -14.99
N MET A 55 16.76 37.87 -16.26
CA MET A 55 15.38 37.86 -16.71
C MET A 55 15.00 36.48 -17.27
N ILE A 56 13.85 35.99 -16.83
CA ILE A 56 13.27 34.72 -17.29
C ILE A 56 12.00 35.04 -18.07
N THR A 57 11.89 34.48 -19.28
CA THR A 57 10.72 34.66 -20.15
C THR A 57 9.84 33.42 -20.05
N ALA A 58 8.59 33.62 -19.65
CA ALA A 58 7.58 32.55 -19.61
C ALA A 58 7.01 32.29 -21.02
N LYS A 59 6.34 31.15 -21.22
CA LYS A 59 5.70 30.79 -22.49
C LYS A 59 4.68 31.82 -22.98
N CYS A 60 4.04 32.51 -22.03
CA CYS A 60 3.12 33.63 -22.24
C CYS A 60 3.81 34.92 -22.76
N SER A 61 5.12 34.90 -23.03
CA SER A 61 5.99 36.05 -23.39
C SER A 61 6.23 37.12 -22.30
N HIS A 62 5.57 37.01 -21.14
CA HIS A 62 5.88 37.84 -19.98
C HIS A 62 7.25 37.54 -19.40
N ARG A 63 7.93 38.59 -18.93
CA ARG A 63 9.28 38.52 -18.37
C ARG A 63 9.27 38.80 -16.87
N TYR A 64 10.01 38.01 -16.12
CA TYR A 64 10.18 38.14 -14.67
C TYR A 64 11.66 38.24 -14.33
N CYS A 65 12.02 39.08 -13.37
CA CYS A 65 13.35 39.00 -12.80
C CYS A 65 13.49 37.69 -11.99
N THR A 66 14.72 37.20 -11.87
CA THR A 66 15.05 35.96 -11.13
C THR A 66 14.49 35.96 -9.70
N ALA A 67 14.55 37.08 -8.99
CA ALA A 67 14.02 37.20 -7.63
C ALA A 67 12.48 37.05 -7.59
N CYS A 68 11.76 37.74 -8.47
CA CYS A 68 10.29 37.69 -8.49
C CYS A 68 9.75 36.31 -8.85
N ILE A 69 10.33 35.64 -9.85
CA ILE A 69 9.85 34.31 -10.25
C ILE A 69 10.22 33.24 -9.22
N LYS A 70 11.38 33.34 -8.59
CA LYS A 70 11.75 32.48 -7.46
C LYS A 70 10.77 32.66 -6.30
N HIS A 71 10.44 33.91 -5.96
CA HIS A 71 9.45 34.21 -4.92
C HIS A 71 8.05 33.67 -5.27
N LEU A 72 7.65 33.69 -6.55
CA LEU A 72 6.41 33.07 -7.01
C LEU A 72 6.37 31.56 -6.73
N PHE A 73 7.46 30.85 -7.03
CA PHE A 73 7.58 29.41 -6.75
C PHE A 73 7.59 29.12 -5.24
N MET A 74 8.32 29.90 -4.44
CA MET A 74 8.33 29.70 -2.98
C MET A 74 6.99 30.08 -2.31
N ARG A 75 6.21 30.99 -2.89
CA ARG A 75 4.85 31.26 -2.42
C ARG A 75 3.91 30.09 -2.73
N SER A 76 4.05 29.47 -3.89
CA SER A 76 3.21 28.33 -4.25
C SER A 76 3.48 27.07 -3.43
N THR A 77 4.59 26.98 -2.69
CA THR A 77 4.81 25.84 -1.77
C THR A 77 4.00 25.96 -0.49
N ASN A 78 3.60 27.18 -0.11
CA ASN A 78 2.84 27.44 1.11
C ASN A 78 1.34 27.60 0.83
N ASP A 79 1.00 28.09 -0.37
CA ASP A 79 -0.38 28.36 -0.78
C ASP A 79 -0.79 27.43 -1.93
N GLU A 80 -1.63 26.45 -1.61
CA GLU A 80 -2.14 25.45 -2.56
C GLU A 80 -2.97 26.07 -3.70
N SER A 81 -3.56 27.27 -3.50
CA SER A 81 -4.30 27.97 -4.56
C SER A 81 -3.39 28.52 -5.67
N LEU A 82 -2.14 28.84 -5.29
CA LEU A 82 -1.09 29.31 -6.20
C LEU A 82 -0.35 28.16 -6.88
N TYR A 83 -0.62 26.91 -6.47
CA TYR A 83 -0.03 25.72 -7.05
C TYR A 83 -0.89 25.17 -8.21
N PRO A 84 -0.29 24.69 -9.31
CA PRO A 84 1.09 24.95 -9.74
C PRO A 84 1.30 26.44 -10.13
N PRO A 85 2.55 26.96 -10.08
CA PRO A 85 2.88 28.33 -10.51
C PRO A 85 2.43 28.62 -11.95
N ARG A 86 1.66 29.70 -12.14
CA ARG A 86 1.07 30.06 -13.46
C ARG A 86 1.38 31.51 -13.87
N CYS A 87 1.61 31.72 -15.17
CA CYS A 87 1.52 33.02 -15.86
C CYS A 87 0.37 32.95 -16.87
N CYS A 88 -0.58 33.88 -16.85
CA CYS A 88 -1.67 33.93 -17.84
C CYS A 88 -2.41 32.58 -17.99
N LYS A 89 -2.64 31.89 -16.86
CA LYS A 89 -3.24 30.55 -16.79
C LYS A 89 -2.39 29.42 -17.39
N GLN A 90 -1.15 29.69 -17.83
CA GLN A 90 -0.20 28.68 -18.28
C GLN A 90 0.79 28.35 -17.16
N GLU A 91 1.02 27.05 -16.93
CA GLU A 91 2.01 26.58 -15.97
C GLU A 91 3.42 27.02 -16.38
N ILE A 92 4.19 27.52 -15.40
CA ILE A 92 5.59 27.85 -15.56
C ILE A 92 6.43 26.62 -15.21
N PRO A 93 7.15 26.00 -16.16
CA PRO A 93 7.95 24.82 -15.88
C PRO A 93 9.09 25.11 -14.89
N LEU A 94 9.29 24.22 -13.90
CA LEU A 94 10.40 24.31 -12.94
C LEU A 94 11.78 24.38 -13.63
N ALA A 95 11.93 23.75 -14.80
CA ALA A 95 13.16 23.77 -15.57
C ALA A 95 13.68 25.21 -15.87
N LEU A 96 12.77 26.18 -16.05
CA LEU A 96 13.13 27.58 -16.32
C LEU A 96 13.74 28.29 -15.11
N VAL A 97 13.41 27.85 -13.89
CA VAL A 97 13.79 28.55 -12.65
C VAL A 97 14.84 27.75 -11.86
N SER A 98 14.90 26.44 -12.06
CA SER A 98 15.76 25.52 -11.31
C SER A 98 17.24 25.92 -11.25
N LYS A 99 17.78 26.49 -12.34
CA LYS A 99 19.18 26.96 -12.41
C LYS A 99 19.48 28.15 -11.49
N HIS A 100 18.45 28.86 -11.04
CA HIS A 100 18.54 30.07 -10.22
C HIS A 100 18.10 29.83 -8.77
N MET A 101 17.68 28.60 -8.44
CA MET A 101 17.34 28.19 -7.08
C MET A 101 18.52 27.52 -6.41
N ASN A 102 18.65 27.70 -5.11
CA ASN A 102 19.61 26.92 -4.34
C ASN A 102 19.08 25.47 -4.11
N PRO A 103 19.93 24.52 -3.69
CA PRO A 103 19.51 23.14 -3.48
C PRO A 103 18.37 22.98 -2.46
N GLU A 104 18.33 23.83 -1.43
CA GLU A 104 17.33 23.78 -0.37
C GLU A 104 15.95 24.24 -0.85
N GLU A 105 15.89 25.30 -1.65
CA GLU A 105 14.67 25.82 -2.29
C GLU A 105 14.11 24.82 -3.30
N LEU A 106 15.00 24.19 -4.09
CA LEU A 106 14.62 23.11 -4.99
C LEU A 106 14.02 21.93 -4.23
N ALA A 107 14.66 21.50 -3.15
CA ALA A 107 14.14 20.41 -2.31
C ALA A 107 12.78 20.78 -1.69
N THR A 108 12.63 22.01 -1.19
CA THR A 108 11.38 22.52 -0.63
C THR A 108 10.25 22.51 -1.66
N PHE A 109 10.52 23.00 -2.89
CA PHE A 109 9.52 22.99 -3.96
C PHE A 109 9.17 21.58 -4.43
N GLN A 110 10.15 20.68 -4.50
CA GLN A 110 9.92 19.28 -4.84
C GLN A 110 9.10 18.54 -3.78
N LEU A 111 9.36 18.81 -2.50
CA LEU A 111 8.57 18.27 -1.39
C LEU A 111 7.13 18.77 -1.45
N ALA A 112 6.93 20.08 -1.61
CA ALA A 112 5.61 20.67 -1.77
C ALA A 112 4.84 20.10 -2.97
N ARG A 113 5.53 19.83 -4.09
CA ARG A 113 4.93 19.15 -5.25
C ARG A 113 4.38 17.77 -4.88
N VAL A 114 5.13 16.98 -4.11
CA VAL A 114 4.69 15.66 -3.65
C VAL A 114 3.55 15.81 -2.65
N GLU A 115 3.65 16.77 -1.73
CA GLU A 115 2.63 17.08 -0.74
C GLU A 115 1.29 17.44 -1.39
N HIS A 116 1.26 18.40 -2.32
CA HIS A 116 0.06 18.81 -3.04
C HIS A 116 -0.52 17.72 -3.93
N ALA A 117 0.31 16.80 -4.43
CA ALA A 117 -0.15 15.63 -5.18
C ALA A 117 -0.70 14.51 -4.27
N THR A 118 -0.38 14.54 -2.98
CA THR A 118 -0.77 13.49 -2.02
C THR A 118 -2.16 13.78 -1.47
N VAL A 119 -3.10 12.87 -1.71
CA VAL A 119 -4.49 13.00 -1.24
C VAL A 119 -4.58 12.88 0.28
N ASN A 120 -3.98 11.83 0.86
CA ASN A 120 -4.01 11.58 2.31
C ASN A 120 -2.67 11.97 2.95
N LYS A 121 -2.46 13.29 3.08
CA LYS A 121 -1.22 13.87 3.61
C LYS A 121 -0.99 13.39 5.06
N THR A 122 0.26 13.10 5.39
CA THR A 122 0.65 12.71 6.75
C THR A 122 1.75 13.66 7.21
N TYR A 123 1.51 14.34 8.32
CA TYR A 123 2.48 15.24 8.93
C TYR A 123 3.04 14.58 10.19
N CYS A 124 4.22 15.01 10.61
CA CYS A 124 4.81 14.58 11.86
C CYS A 124 3.87 14.90 13.04
N SER A 125 3.59 13.91 13.88
CA SER A 125 2.79 14.07 15.10
C SER A 125 3.45 14.93 16.17
N ASP A 126 4.76 15.15 16.08
CA ASP A 126 5.44 16.15 16.92
C ASP A 126 5.08 17.56 16.44
N HIS A 127 4.30 18.27 17.27
CA HIS A 127 3.85 19.63 17.01
C HIS A 127 4.99 20.65 16.83
N ALA A 128 6.17 20.40 17.39
CA ALA A 128 7.33 21.26 17.18
C ALA A 128 7.97 21.05 15.79
N CYS A 129 7.77 19.88 15.20
CA CYS A 129 8.32 19.50 13.90
C CYS A 129 7.33 19.82 12.76
N GLY A 130 6.13 19.24 12.81
CA GLY A 130 5.05 19.45 11.83
C GLY A 130 5.38 19.10 10.37
N GLU A 131 6.53 18.47 10.10
CA GLU A 131 7.04 18.23 8.74
C GLU A 131 6.16 17.23 7.98
N PHE A 132 5.94 17.46 6.69
CA PHE A 132 5.26 16.51 5.81
C PHE A 132 6.10 15.23 5.63
N ILE A 133 5.48 14.07 5.84
CA ILE A 133 6.11 12.76 5.65
C ILE A 133 5.70 12.22 4.27
N ILE A 134 6.70 12.06 3.41
CA ILE A 134 6.48 11.50 2.06
C ILE A 134 5.91 10.06 2.15
N PRO A 135 5.04 9.66 1.19
CA PRO A 135 4.43 8.32 1.20
C PRO A 135 5.42 7.16 1.26
N ASP A 136 6.60 7.30 0.66
CA ASP A 136 7.65 6.27 0.66
C ASP A 136 8.22 5.96 2.06
N ASN A 137 8.08 6.90 3.00
CA ASN A 137 8.49 6.73 4.40
C ASN A 137 7.36 6.16 5.28
N ILE A 138 6.28 5.69 4.67
CA ILE A 138 5.17 5.02 5.35
C ILE A 138 5.29 3.52 5.10
N GLU A 139 5.57 2.77 6.16
CA GLU A 139 5.70 1.32 6.10
C GLU A 139 4.38 0.66 5.66
N PRO A 140 4.41 -0.18 4.60
CA PRO A 140 3.23 -0.91 4.16
C PRO A 140 2.74 -1.88 5.24
N GLY A 141 1.43 -1.86 5.52
CA GLY A 141 0.77 -2.80 6.43
C GLY A 141 0.90 -2.47 7.92
N THR A 142 1.90 -1.71 8.36
CA THR A 142 1.98 -1.21 9.76
C THR A 142 1.45 0.21 9.89
N HIS A 143 1.31 0.95 8.77
CA HIS A 143 0.88 2.34 8.74
C HIS A 143 1.78 3.27 9.57
N ARG A 144 3.04 2.87 9.79
CA ARG A 144 4.03 3.65 10.54
C ARG A 144 4.76 4.60 9.59
N ALA A 145 4.55 5.88 9.78
CA ALA A 145 5.20 6.95 9.04
C ALA A 145 6.38 7.50 9.85
N THR A 146 7.60 7.42 9.30
CA THR A 146 8.81 7.89 10.00
C THR A 146 9.23 9.25 9.47
N CYS A 147 9.34 10.24 10.36
CA CYS A 147 9.80 11.57 10.00
C CYS A 147 11.32 11.58 9.76
N THR A 148 11.78 12.04 8.60
CA THR A 148 13.21 12.16 8.25
C THR A 148 13.94 13.27 8.99
N LYS A 149 13.21 14.28 9.48
CA LYS A 149 13.78 15.46 10.16
C LYS A 149 14.06 15.22 11.63
N CYS A 150 13.12 14.61 12.35
CA CYS A 150 13.20 14.42 13.81
C CYS A 150 13.19 12.96 14.25
N GLY A 151 12.93 12.01 13.35
CA GLY A 151 12.84 10.58 13.68
C GLY A 151 11.53 10.14 14.34
N THR A 152 10.64 11.07 14.70
CA THR A 152 9.35 10.74 15.32
C THR A 152 8.50 9.88 14.38
N THR A 153 7.86 8.86 14.96
CA THR A 153 7.00 7.91 14.25
C THR A 153 5.53 8.24 14.47
N THR A 154 4.79 8.36 13.38
CA THR A 154 3.40 8.80 13.34
C THR A 154 2.54 7.71 12.70
N CYS A 155 1.33 7.48 13.20
CA CYS A 155 0.36 6.62 12.54
C CYS A 155 -0.23 7.35 11.33
N SER A 156 -0.14 6.78 10.13
CA SER A 156 -0.69 7.40 8.92
C SER A 156 -2.22 7.36 8.83
N ILE A 157 -2.90 6.64 9.74
CA ILE A 157 -4.37 6.56 9.83
C ILE A 157 -4.90 7.67 10.74
N CYS A 158 -4.57 7.64 12.04
CA CYS A 158 -5.09 8.60 13.02
C CYS A 158 -4.27 9.89 13.12
N LYS A 159 -3.12 9.97 12.43
CA LYS A 159 -2.17 11.10 12.44
C LYS A 159 -1.56 11.43 13.81
N ASN A 160 -1.80 10.60 14.81
CA ASN A 160 -1.20 10.69 16.13
C ASN A 160 0.12 9.91 16.20
N GLY A 161 0.80 10.01 17.34
CA GLY A 161 1.97 9.18 17.64
C GLY A 161 1.66 7.69 17.46
N VAL A 162 2.67 6.93 17.07
CA VAL A 162 2.50 5.49 16.84
C VAL A 162 2.04 4.77 18.11
N HIS A 163 1.11 3.83 17.96
CA HIS A 163 0.57 3.02 19.05
C HIS A 163 0.84 1.53 18.82
N ALA A 164 0.76 0.74 19.89
CA ALA A 164 0.86 -0.71 19.81
C ALA A 164 -0.48 -1.31 19.35
N GLY A 165 -0.42 -2.29 18.45
CA GLY A 165 -1.61 -2.92 17.87
C GLY A 165 -2.30 -2.05 16.82
N ASP A 166 -3.50 -2.47 16.44
CA ASP A 166 -4.23 -1.83 15.34
C ASP A 166 -4.79 -0.45 15.71
N CYS A 167 -4.91 0.42 14.70
CA CYS A 167 -5.42 1.76 14.91
C CYS A 167 -6.92 1.75 15.21
N PRO A 168 -7.38 2.37 16.32
CA PRO A 168 -8.81 2.45 16.63
C PRO A 168 -9.59 3.28 15.60
N ASP A 169 -8.92 4.21 14.92
CA ASP A 169 -9.52 5.06 13.88
C ASP A 169 -9.45 4.44 12.48
N ASP A 170 -8.94 3.20 12.36
CA ASP A 170 -9.00 2.45 11.10
C ASP A 170 -10.43 1.98 10.85
N GLU A 171 -11.16 2.79 10.09
CA GLU A 171 -12.53 2.49 9.68
C GLU A 171 -12.65 1.14 8.97
N SER A 172 -11.70 0.80 8.10
CA SER A 172 -11.76 -0.45 7.33
C SER A 172 -11.61 -1.67 8.23
N LEU A 173 -10.73 -1.58 9.22
CA LEU A 173 -10.53 -2.63 10.19
C LEU A 173 -11.71 -2.73 11.16
N ARG A 174 -12.27 -1.59 11.61
CA ARG A 174 -13.49 -1.56 12.42
C ARG A 174 -14.66 -2.22 11.71
N GLN A 175 -14.90 -1.87 10.45
CA GLN A 175 -15.95 -2.48 9.63
C GLN A 175 -15.72 -3.99 9.44
N THR A 176 -14.48 -4.41 9.20
CA THR A 176 -14.14 -5.84 9.07
C THR A 176 -14.42 -6.60 10.36
N ARG A 177 -14.08 -6.02 11.52
CA ARG A 177 -14.37 -6.61 12.84
C ARG A 177 -15.85 -6.65 13.16
N GLU A 178 -16.58 -5.60 12.83
CA GLU A 178 -18.03 -5.56 13.05
C GLU A 178 -18.74 -6.58 12.15
N MET A 179 -18.34 -6.68 10.88
CA MET A 179 -18.84 -7.73 9.98
C MET A 179 -18.54 -9.12 10.54
N ALA A 180 -17.32 -9.35 11.03
CA ALA A 180 -16.96 -10.61 11.67
C ALA A 180 -17.88 -10.91 12.87
N ARG A 181 -18.16 -9.92 13.72
CA ARG A 181 -19.08 -10.05 14.86
C ARG A 181 -20.49 -10.40 14.42
N VAL A 182 -21.03 -9.71 13.42
CA VAL A 182 -22.39 -9.94 12.87
C VAL A 182 -22.51 -11.33 12.24
N LEU A 183 -21.48 -11.78 11.53
CA LEU A 183 -21.45 -13.11 10.90
C LEU A 183 -21.04 -14.24 11.87
N GLY A 184 -20.77 -13.93 13.14
CA GLY A 184 -20.33 -14.90 14.14
C GLY A 184 -18.95 -15.52 13.84
N TRP A 185 -18.09 -14.79 13.14
CA TRP A 185 -16.68 -15.14 12.96
C TRP A 185 -15.88 -14.78 14.21
N GLN A 186 -14.89 -15.61 14.55
CA GLN A 186 -14.15 -15.47 15.79
C GLN A 186 -12.70 -15.04 15.55
N ALA A 187 -12.20 -14.13 16.39
CA ALA A 187 -10.80 -13.72 16.39
C ALA A 187 -9.95 -14.65 17.27
N CYS A 188 -8.77 -15.00 16.77
CA CYS A 188 -7.77 -15.69 17.58
C CYS A 188 -7.27 -14.79 18.71
N TYR A 189 -7.33 -15.23 19.96
CA TYR A 189 -6.86 -14.46 21.12
C TYR A 189 -5.38 -14.07 21.08
N SER A 190 -4.56 -14.82 20.33
CA SER A 190 -3.10 -14.60 20.29
C SER A 190 -2.67 -13.64 19.18
N CYS A 191 -3.30 -13.69 18.01
CA CYS A 191 -2.86 -12.91 16.85
C CYS A 191 -3.96 -12.05 16.21
N ASN A 192 -5.16 -12.01 16.79
CA ASN A 192 -6.32 -11.26 16.35
C ASN A 192 -6.81 -11.56 14.92
N ARG A 193 -6.29 -12.60 14.28
CA ARG A 193 -6.77 -13.04 12.97
C ARG A 193 -8.19 -13.58 13.13
N VAL A 194 -9.10 -13.04 12.33
CA VAL A 194 -10.48 -13.51 12.22
C VAL A 194 -10.50 -14.85 11.48
N VAL A 195 -11.23 -15.81 12.05
CA VAL A 195 -11.45 -17.15 11.52
C VAL A 195 -12.95 -17.32 11.30
N GLN A 196 -13.30 -17.81 10.11
CA GLN A 196 -14.63 -18.32 9.82
C GLN A 196 -14.62 -19.83 10.02
N LEU A 197 -15.61 -20.34 10.76
CA LEU A 197 -15.90 -21.78 10.86
C LEU A 197 -17.24 -22.03 10.19
N ARG A 198 -17.24 -22.90 9.18
CA ARG A 198 -18.46 -23.33 8.50
C ARG A 198 -19.08 -24.53 9.22
N SER A 199 -18.33 -25.63 9.28
CA SER A 199 -18.77 -26.92 9.80
C SER A 199 -17.69 -27.50 10.75
N GLY A 200 -18.05 -28.49 11.59
CA GLY A 200 -17.13 -29.14 12.53
C GLY A 200 -17.22 -28.65 14.00
N CYS A 201 -16.20 -29.00 14.80
CA CYS A 201 -16.19 -28.73 16.25
C CYS A 201 -15.72 -27.31 16.59
N ASN A 202 -15.93 -26.89 17.84
CA ASN A 202 -15.55 -25.56 18.29
C ASN A 202 -14.04 -25.43 18.61
N HIS A 203 -13.23 -26.48 18.43
CA HIS A 203 -11.77 -26.44 18.60
C HIS A 203 -11.10 -25.93 17.35
N ILE A 204 -10.51 -24.73 17.42
CA ILE A 204 -9.81 -24.12 16.31
C ILE A 204 -8.32 -24.08 16.59
N THR A 205 -7.52 -24.56 15.63
CA THR A 205 -6.08 -24.30 15.60
C THR A 205 -5.78 -23.17 14.63
N CYS A 206 -5.36 -22.02 15.14
CA CYS A 206 -5.02 -20.86 14.31
C CYS A 206 -3.74 -21.13 13.50
N ARG A 207 -3.51 -20.35 12.44
CA ARG A 207 -2.23 -20.36 11.69
C ARG A 207 -1.02 -19.96 12.55
N CYS A 208 -1.22 -19.21 13.63
CA CYS A 208 -0.18 -18.93 14.62
C CYS A 208 0.05 -20.08 15.63
N ARG A 209 -0.65 -21.22 15.46
CA ARG A 209 -0.64 -22.43 16.32
C ARG A 209 -1.36 -22.29 17.66
N ALA A 210 -1.93 -21.13 17.98
CA ALA A 210 -2.80 -21.00 19.14
C ALA A 210 -4.08 -21.82 18.94
N GLU A 211 -4.44 -22.60 19.96
CA GLU A 211 -5.68 -23.37 20.01
C GLU A 211 -6.73 -22.64 20.84
N PHE A 212 -7.93 -22.44 20.30
CA PHE A 212 -8.98 -21.64 20.94
C PHE A 212 -10.39 -22.15 20.64
N CYS A 213 -11.34 -21.76 21.49
CA CYS A 213 -12.76 -22.05 21.31
C CYS A 213 -13.38 -21.07 20.31
N TYR A 214 -14.00 -21.56 19.24
CA TYR A 214 -14.66 -20.71 18.25
C TYR A 214 -15.81 -19.88 18.85
N VAL A 215 -16.51 -20.39 19.86
CA VAL A 215 -17.67 -19.71 20.46
C VAL A 215 -17.24 -18.45 21.22
N CYS A 216 -16.19 -18.52 22.03
CA CYS A 216 -15.81 -17.43 22.93
C CYS A 216 -14.42 -16.83 22.68
N GLY A 217 -13.61 -17.41 21.80
CA GLY A 217 -12.26 -16.94 21.51
C GLY A 217 -11.20 -17.31 22.56
N ALA A 218 -11.60 -17.84 23.72
CA ALA A 218 -10.68 -18.22 24.80
C ALA A 218 -9.79 -19.43 24.42
N ALA A 219 -8.63 -19.55 25.08
CA ALA A 219 -7.75 -20.70 24.92
C ALA A 219 -8.52 -22.02 25.12
N TRP A 220 -8.23 -23.02 24.29
CA TRP A 220 -8.99 -24.27 24.29
C TRP A 220 -9.01 -24.93 25.68
N LYS A 221 -10.18 -25.45 26.09
CA LYS A 221 -10.45 -26.05 27.42
C LYS A 221 -10.29 -25.10 28.62
N THR A 222 -10.25 -23.78 28.40
CA THR A 222 -10.31 -22.78 29.49
C THR A 222 -11.70 -22.17 29.70
N CYS A 223 -12.68 -22.55 28.86
CA CYS A 223 -14.07 -22.09 28.92
C CYS A 223 -15.05 -23.24 29.18
N ALA A 224 -16.27 -22.91 29.63
CA ALA A 224 -17.38 -23.86 29.80
C ALA A 224 -18.29 -24.00 28.56
N CYS A 225 -17.86 -23.47 27.40
CA CYS A 225 -18.62 -23.62 26.16
C CYS A 225 -18.71 -25.09 25.73
N ALA A 226 -19.78 -25.45 25.02
CA ALA A 226 -19.88 -26.76 24.41
C ALA A 226 -18.72 -26.98 23.41
N ASN A 227 -18.14 -28.18 23.41
CA ASN A 227 -16.99 -28.51 22.55
C ASN A 227 -17.39 -28.63 21.07
N ALA A 228 -18.68 -28.83 20.79
CA ALA A 228 -19.21 -28.85 19.45
C ALA A 228 -20.62 -28.24 19.37
N ASP A 229 -20.94 -27.73 18.19
CA ASP A 229 -22.29 -27.35 17.79
C ASP A 229 -22.87 -28.50 16.95
N ILE A 230 -24.02 -29.04 17.36
CA ILE A 230 -24.65 -30.19 16.72
C ILE A 230 -24.96 -29.90 15.25
N ASN A 231 -25.45 -28.70 14.94
CA ASN A 231 -25.81 -28.34 13.56
C ASN A 231 -24.56 -28.29 12.67
N ARG A 232 -23.42 -27.87 13.20
CA ARG A 232 -22.14 -27.87 12.47
C ARG A 232 -21.57 -29.27 12.28
N ILE A 233 -21.84 -30.20 13.20
CA ILE A 233 -21.48 -31.61 13.02
C ILE A 233 -22.36 -32.22 11.92
N GLU A 234 -23.65 -31.90 11.89
CA GLU A 234 -24.57 -32.35 10.84
C GLU A 234 -24.16 -31.82 9.46
N GLU A 235 -23.92 -30.50 9.32
CA GLU A 235 -23.41 -29.93 8.06
C GLU A 235 -22.09 -30.58 7.64
N ARG A 236 -21.22 -30.90 8.61
CA ARG A 236 -19.96 -31.60 8.32
C ARG A 236 -20.20 -33.03 7.82
N ALA A 237 -21.16 -33.75 8.40
CA ALA A 237 -21.50 -35.10 7.96
C ALA A 237 -22.04 -35.09 6.52
N GLU A 238 -22.89 -34.12 6.19
CA GLU A 238 -23.37 -33.92 4.83
C GLU A 238 -22.22 -33.61 3.85
N GLU A 239 -21.31 -32.70 4.23
CA GLU A 239 -20.14 -32.36 3.40
C GLU A 239 -19.26 -33.59 3.12
N VAL A 240 -19.02 -34.43 4.13
CA VAL A 240 -18.22 -35.66 3.98
C VAL A 240 -18.91 -36.63 3.03
N VAL A 241 -20.21 -36.86 3.21
CA VAL A 241 -20.97 -37.78 2.35
C VAL A 241 -21.02 -37.27 0.92
N ASP A 242 -21.32 -35.99 0.69
CA ASP A 242 -21.41 -35.41 -0.64
C ASP A 242 -20.05 -35.32 -1.35
N ARG A 243 -18.97 -35.16 -0.59
CA ARG A 243 -17.58 -35.20 -1.11
C ARG A 243 -17.17 -36.60 -1.55
N ASP A 244 -17.50 -37.61 -0.74
CA ASP A 244 -17.09 -39.01 -0.96
C ASP A 244 -18.10 -39.79 -1.82
N ALA A 245 -19.25 -39.19 -2.08
CA ALA A 245 -20.34 -39.70 -2.91
C ALA A 245 -19.90 -40.02 -4.35
N PRO A 246 -20.42 -41.13 -4.94
CA PRO A 246 -20.50 -41.22 -6.40
C PRO A 246 -21.44 -40.13 -6.96
N ARG A 247 -21.36 -39.86 -8.27
CA ARG A 247 -22.14 -38.79 -8.94
C ARG A 247 -23.65 -38.82 -8.65
N TYR A 248 -24.21 -39.98 -8.30
CA TYR A 248 -25.59 -40.13 -7.89
C TYR A 248 -25.68 -41.06 -6.68
N LEU A 249 -26.36 -40.60 -5.63
CA LEU A 249 -26.70 -41.35 -4.43
C LEU A 249 -28.22 -41.23 -4.21
N PRO A 250 -28.96 -42.35 -4.14
CA PRO A 250 -30.38 -42.32 -3.79
C PRO A 250 -30.62 -41.58 -2.46
N PRO A 251 -31.68 -40.78 -2.31
CA PRO A 251 -31.90 -39.97 -1.10
C PRO A 251 -31.91 -40.77 0.21
N ALA A 252 -32.48 -41.98 0.20
CA ALA A 252 -32.51 -42.85 1.38
C ALA A 252 -31.10 -43.34 1.76
N GLU A 253 -30.28 -43.73 0.78
CA GLU A 253 -28.89 -44.12 1.03
C GLU A 253 -28.03 -42.94 1.47
N ARG A 254 -28.22 -41.75 0.86
CA ARG A 254 -27.54 -40.53 1.31
C ARG A 254 -27.83 -40.26 2.77
N ARG A 255 -29.11 -40.29 3.16
CA ARG A 255 -29.53 -40.03 4.55
C ARG A 255 -28.91 -41.04 5.52
N ALA A 256 -28.97 -42.34 5.21
CA ALA A 256 -28.36 -43.36 6.06
C ALA A 256 -26.84 -43.17 6.24
N ARG A 257 -26.13 -42.75 5.17
CA ARG A 257 -24.70 -42.42 5.26
C ARG A 257 -24.43 -41.16 6.08
N VAL A 258 -25.27 -40.13 5.93
CA VAL A 258 -25.15 -38.90 6.73
C VAL A 258 -25.37 -39.21 8.21
N ASP A 259 -26.40 -39.99 8.54
CA ASP A 259 -26.69 -40.39 9.92
C ASP A 259 -25.50 -41.19 10.53
N GLN A 260 -24.88 -42.07 9.75
CA GLN A 260 -23.69 -42.82 10.17
C GLN A 260 -22.50 -41.88 10.41
N VAL A 261 -22.15 -41.03 9.44
CA VAL A 261 -21.01 -40.11 9.56
C VAL A 261 -21.25 -39.11 10.68
N PHE A 262 -22.48 -38.66 10.88
CA PHE A 262 -22.88 -37.78 11.98
C PHE A 262 -22.60 -38.43 13.33
N ALA A 263 -23.03 -39.69 13.53
CA ALA A 263 -22.75 -40.43 14.75
C ALA A 263 -21.23 -40.59 15.00
N ASP A 264 -20.47 -40.95 13.96
CA ASP A 264 -19.02 -41.09 14.03
C ASP A 264 -18.35 -39.76 14.41
N LEU A 265 -18.77 -38.66 13.80
CA LEU A 265 -18.26 -37.32 14.11
C LEU A 265 -18.68 -36.86 15.50
N GLN A 266 -19.91 -37.14 15.95
CA GLN A 266 -20.36 -36.77 17.27
C GLN A 266 -19.53 -37.46 18.37
N GLU A 267 -19.07 -38.69 18.15
CA GLU A 267 -18.16 -39.37 19.07
C GLU A 267 -16.69 -38.90 18.93
N ASN A 268 -16.25 -38.59 17.70
CA ASN A 268 -14.84 -38.36 17.38
C ASN A 268 -14.49 -36.90 17.01
N HIS A 269 -15.32 -35.92 17.32
CA HIS A 269 -15.13 -34.52 16.92
C HIS A 269 -13.89 -33.84 17.55
N GLU A 270 -13.37 -34.35 18.67
CA GLU A 270 -12.07 -33.96 19.25
C GLU A 270 -10.91 -34.82 18.71
N CYS A 271 -10.91 -35.14 17.42
CA CYS A 271 -9.90 -35.99 16.82
C CYS A 271 -8.51 -35.33 16.88
N THR A 272 -7.58 -35.93 17.64
CA THR A 272 -6.17 -35.52 17.72
C THR A 272 -5.34 -36.00 16.53
N HIS A 273 -5.96 -36.68 15.56
CA HIS A 273 -5.34 -37.17 14.32
C HIS A 273 -4.10 -38.06 14.51
N SER A 274 -3.93 -38.62 15.71
CA SER A 274 -2.88 -39.58 16.06
C SER A 274 -3.12 -40.97 15.46
N ARG A 275 -4.34 -41.25 14.97
CA ARG A 275 -4.70 -42.51 14.29
C ARG A 275 -4.26 -42.49 12.82
N ARG A 276 -3.99 -43.67 12.27
CA ARG A 276 -3.49 -43.83 10.89
C ARG A 276 -4.47 -43.27 9.86
N PHE A 277 -3.96 -42.46 8.94
CA PHE A 277 -4.68 -41.96 7.77
C PHE A 277 -4.79 -43.03 6.68
N GLN A 278 -5.91 -43.05 5.97
CA GLN A 278 -6.06 -43.82 4.75
C GLN A 278 -5.63 -42.98 3.55
N ARG A 279 -4.88 -43.59 2.61
CA ARG A 279 -4.50 -42.95 1.36
C ARG A 279 -5.58 -43.21 0.30
N LEU A 280 -6.16 -42.15 -0.25
CA LEU A 280 -7.11 -42.19 -1.36
C LEU A 280 -6.37 -41.85 -2.66
N THR A 281 -6.41 -42.74 -3.67
CA THR A 281 -5.67 -42.57 -4.94
C THR A 281 -6.57 -42.36 -6.16
N ASN A 282 -7.86 -42.66 -6.05
CA ASN A 282 -8.81 -42.56 -7.15
C ASN A 282 -9.39 -41.15 -7.23
N ALA A 283 -8.55 -40.19 -7.66
CA ALA A 283 -8.93 -38.79 -7.68
C ALA A 283 -10.11 -38.52 -8.62
N PRO A 284 -11.12 -37.75 -8.19
CA PRO A 284 -12.16 -37.26 -9.09
C PRO A 284 -11.55 -36.34 -10.15
N ARG A 285 -12.27 -36.05 -11.25
CA ARG A 285 -11.78 -35.14 -12.32
C ARG A 285 -11.29 -33.78 -11.81
N ARG A 286 -11.88 -33.29 -10.72
CA ARG A 286 -11.49 -32.01 -10.11
C ARG A 286 -10.22 -32.13 -9.26
N GLY A 287 -9.76 -33.33 -8.91
CA GLY A 287 -8.72 -33.58 -7.91
C GLY A 287 -9.27 -33.55 -6.48
N TYR A 288 -8.42 -33.88 -5.51
CA TYR A 288 -8.68 -33.71 -4.09
C TYR A 288 -8.28 -32.30 -3.63
N ARG A 289 -9.01 -31.72 -2.68
CA ARG A 289 -8.63 -30.46 -2.02
C ARG A 289 -8.20 -30.75 -0.59
N CYS A 290 -7.04 -30.22 -0.19
CA CYS A 290 -6.61 -30.27 1.20
C CYS A 290 -7.44 -29.30 2.05
N GLU A 291 -8.03 -29.77 3.14
CA GLU A 291 -8.90 -28.96 3.99
C GLU A 291 -8.14 -28.02 4.95
N LEU A 292 -6.80 -28.11 4.99
CA LEU A 292 -5.96 -27.23 5.82
C LEU A 292 -5.21 -26.15 5.04
N CYS A 293 -4.87 -26.39 3.77
CA CYS A 293 -4.13 -25.44 2.94
C CYS A 293 -4.82 -25.09 1.63
N ASP A 294 -5.98 -25.68 1.35
CA ASP A 294 -6.76 -25.50 0.12
C ASP A 294 -6.04 -25.91 -1.18
N ALA A 295 -4.84 -26.49 -1.10
CA ALA A 295 -4.10 -26.95 -2.25
C ALA A 295 -4.81 -28.14 -2.93
N GLN A 296 -4.74 -28.16 -4.26
CA GLN A 296 -5.32 -29.21 -5.07
C GLN A 296 -4.30 -30.34 -5.31
N HIS A 297 -4.73 -31.58 -5.15
CA HIS A 297 -3.91 -32.78 -5.30
C HIS A 297 -4.60 -33.80 -6.21
N TYR A 298 -3.94 -34.20 -7.28
CA TYR A 298 -4.51 -35.11 -8.28
C TYR A 298 -4.04 -36.56 -8.15
N LYS A 299 -2.98 -36.82 -7.38
CA LYS A 299 -2.41 -38.17 -7.23
C LYS A 299 -3.03 -38.93 -6.07
N TYR A 300 -3.04 -38.31 -4.89
CA TYR A 300 -3.64 -38.89 -3.70
C TYR A 300 -3.95 -37.81 -2.67
N ILE A 301 -4.80 -38.15 -1.71
CA ILE A 301 -4.96 -37.40 -0.46
C ILE A 301 -5.03 -38.36 0.73
N LEU A 302 -4.80 -37.85 1.94
CA LEU A 302 -4.88 -38.62 3.17
C LEU A 302 -6.17 -38.26 3.90
N GLN A 303 -7.02 -39.25 4.13
CA GLN A 303 -8.25 -39.09 4.88
C GLN A 303 -8.07 -39.65 6.30
N CYS A 304 -8.44 -38.89 7.31
CA CYS A 304 -8.50 -39.40 8.68
C CYS A 304 -9.66 -40.40 8.81
N ARG A 305 -9.41 -41.55 9.45
CA ARG A 305 -10.43 -42.59 9.65
C ARG A 305 -11.46 -42.29 10.73
N GLN A 306 -11.28 -41.22 11.50
CA GLN A 306 -12.19 -40.85 12.59
C GLN A 306 -13.04 -39.62 12.26
N CYS A 307 -12.41 -38.56 11.75
CA CYS A 307 -13.08 -37.30 11.46
C CYS A 307 -13.22 -37.00 9.97
N TYR A 308 -12.82 -37.95 9.11
CA TYR A 308 -12.94 -37.86 7.65
C TYR A 308 -12.27 -36.62 7.01
N VAL A 309 -11.36 -35.94 7.71
CA VAL A 309 -10.65 -34.78 7.16
C VAL A 309 -9.66 -35.22 6.09
N ASN A 310 -9.69 -34.55 4.94
CA ASN A 310 -8.75 -34.76 3.84
C ASN A 310 -7.59 -33.77 3.91
N VAL A 311 -6.37 -34.29 4.06
CA VAL A 311 -5.16 -33.48 4.22
C VAL A 311 -4.04 -33.97 3.31
N CYS A 312 -3.20 -33.04 2.84
CA CYS A 312 -2.00 -33.40 2.09
C CYS A 312 -0.89 -33.92 3.01
N GLU A 313 0.10 -34.61 2.45
CA GLU A 313 1.22 -35.19 3.21
C GLU A 313 2.00 -34.11 3.99
N GLU A 314 2.16 -32.91 3.43
CA GLU A 314 2.83 -31.79 4.10
C GLU A 314 2.02 -31.27 5.30
N CYS A 315 0.71 -31.09 5.14
CA CYS A 315 -0.14 -30.64 6.25
C CYS A 315 -0.21 -31.68 7.36
N ARG A 316 -0.26 -32.97 7.02
CA ARG A 316 -0.22 -34.06 8.01
C ARG A 316 1.08 -34.10 8.82
N ARG A 317 2.20 -33.66 8.26
CA ARG A 317 3.50 -33.69 8.97
C ARG A 317 3.78 -32.42 9.77
N ASN A 318 3.21 -31.29 9.34
CA ASN A 318 3.61 -29.98 9.81
C ASN A 318 2.51 -29.21 10.55
N ARG A 319 1.24 -29.65 10.49
CA ARG A 319 0.07 -28.93 11.05
C ARG A 319 -0.84 -29.79 11.91
N ILE A 320 -0.63 -31.11 11.91
CA ILE A 320 -1.41 -32.13 12.59
C ILE A 320 -0.40 -33.09 13.22
#